data_AF-A0A5C6DQC7-F1
#
_entry.id   AF-A0A5C6DQC7-F1
#
_cell.length_a   1.000
_cell.length_b   1.000
_cell.length_c   1.000
_cell.angle_alpha   90.00
_cell.angle_beta   90.00
_cell.angle_gamma   90.00
#
_symmetry.space_group_name_H-M   'P 1'
#
loop_
_entity.id
_entity.type
_entity.pdbx_description
1 polymer ?
#
loop_
_entity_poly.entity_id
_entity_poly.type
_entity_poly.pdbx_seq_one_letter_code
_entity_poly.pdbx_strand_id
1 'polypeptide(L)' 'MTTLVIGATGATGRLVVEQLLDRGQSVKAILRVANRQRECCRLSQDKDWPKSQSHRVVCGSARQFDQ' A
#
# COMPACT_ATOMS: atom_id res chain seq x y z
N MET A 1 8.49 5.80 12.49
CA MET A 1 7.42 4.86 12.90
C MET A 1 6.76 4.32 11.63
N THR A 2 6.32 3.06 11.62
CA THR A 2 5.75 2.43 10.41
C THR A 2 4.27 2.13 10.64
N THR A 3 3.39 2.69 9.82
CA THR A 3 1.93 2.51 9.95
C THR A 3 1.46 1.37 9.08
N LEU A 4 0.72 0.42 9.65
CA LEU A 4 0.08 -0.67 8.90
C LEU A 4 -1.32 -0.25 8.46
N VAL A 5 -1.59 -0.32 7.16
CA VAL A 5 -2.91 -0.04 6.58
C VAL A 5 -3.46 -1.32 5.95
N ILE A 6 -4.58 -1.80 6.47
CA ILE A 6 -5.29 -2.96 5.94
C ILE A 6 -6.35 -2.46 4.95
N GLY A 7 -6.44 -3.10 3.78
CA GLY A 7 -7.40 -2.69 2.75
C GLY A 7 -6.95 -1.46 1.97
N ALA A 8 -5.64 -1.29 1.80
CA ALA A 8 -5.04 -0.18 1.06
C ALA A 8 -5.44 -0.10 -0.44
N THR A 9 -6.07 -1.14 -0.99
CA THR A 9 -6.70 -1.12 -2.32
C THR A 9 -8.11 -0.54 -2.34
N GLY A 10 -8.76 -0.37 -1.18
CA GLY A 10 -10.09 0.24 -1.10
C GLY A 10 -10.04 1.76 -1.27
N ALA A 11 -11.19 2.37 -1.57
CA ALA A 11 -11.31 3.82 -1.78
C ALA A 11 -10.72 4.63 -0.62
N THR A 12 -11.07 4.27 0.63
CA THR A 12 -10.55 4.94 1.83
C THR A 12 -9.11 4.55 2.13
N GLY A 13 -8.76 3.28 1.95
CA GLY A 13 -7.42 2.78 2.27
C GLY A 13 -6.34 3.47 1.44
N ARG A 14 -6.60 3.70 0.15
CA ARG A 14 -5.71 4.44 -0.74
C ARG A 14 -5.46 5.88 -0.26
N LEU A 15 -6.53 6.62 0.07
CA LEU A 15 -6.42 8.00 0.56
C LEU A 15 -5.62 8.09 1.87
N VAL A 16 -5.79 7.11 2.77
CA VAL A 16 -5.04 7.07 4.03
C VAL A 16 -3.55 6.82 3.76
N VAL A 17 -3.22 5.91 2.83
CA VAL A 17 -1.82 5.67 2.44
C VAL A 17 -1.20 6.93 1.85
N GLU A 18 -1.89 7.60 0.92
CA GLU A 18 -1.42 8.85 0.29
C GLU A 18 -1.16 9.94 1.35
N GLN A 19 -2.10 10.18 2.27
CA GLN A 19 -1.92 11.17 3.34
C GLN A 19 -0.77 10.82 4.30
N LEU A 20 -0.56 9.54 4.60
CA LEU A 20 0.56 9.12 5.45
C LEU A 20 1.89 9.32 4.75
N LEU A 21 1.97 9.03 3.45
CA LEU A 21 3.15 9.26 2.64
C LEU A 21 3.48 10.75 2.56
N ASP A 22 2.50 11.60 2.27
CA ASP A 22 2.69 13.06 2.22
C ASP A 22 3.21 13.65 3.53
N ARG A 23 2.93 12.98 4.65
CA ARG A 23 3.48 13.32 5.98
C ARG A 23 4.87 12.74 6.24
N GLY A 24 5.53 12.19 5.21
CA GLY A 24 6.85 11.57 5.32
C GLY A 24 6.87 10.23 6.05
N GLN A 25 5.71 9.61 6.33
CA GLN A 25 5.66 8.36 7.09
C GLN A 25 5.95 7.15 6.20
N SER A 26 6.48 6.09 6.81
CA SER A 26 6.61 4.78 6.18
C SER A 26 5.34 3.98 6.40
N VAL A 27 4.85 3.33 5.35
CA VAL A 27 3.57 2.61 5.37
C VAL A 27 3.75 1.16 4.93
N LYS A 28 3.18 0.23 5.70
CA LYS A 28 3.02 -1.17 5.31
C LYS A 28 1.57 -1.36 4.88
N ALA A 29 1.34 -1.65 3.61
CA ALA A 29 0.01 -1.80 3.03
C ALA A 29 -0.32 -3.29 2.87
N ILE A 30 -1.34 -3.76 3.60
CA ILE A 30 -1.89 -5.10 3.42
C ILE A 30 -3.01 -5.05 2.38
N LEU A 31 -2.81 -5.82 1.32
CA LEU A 31 -3.72 -5.91 0.19
C LEU A 31 -4.40 -7.28 0.22
N ARG A 32 -5.73 -7.30 0.12
CA ARG A 32 -6.48 -8.54 -0.11
C ARG A 32 -6.44 -8.81 -1.62
N VAL A 33 -5.60 -9.75 -2.03
CA VAL A 33 -5.47 -10.13 -3.44
C VAL A 33 -6.73 -10.93 -3.82
N ALA A 34 -7.69 -10.27 -4.48
CA ALA A 34 -8.84 -10.95 -5.04
C ALA A 34 -8.39 -11.66 -6.31
N ASN A 35 -8.12 -12.97 -6.19
CA ASN A 35 -7.63 -13.85 -7.24
C ASN A 35 -6.21 -13.57 -7.79
N ARG A 36 -5.38 -14.61 -7.63
CA ARG A 36 -4.17 -14.99 -8.37
C ARG A 36 -3.41 -13.85 -9.09
N GLN A 37 -2.42 -13.34 -8.36
CA GLN A 37 -1.04 -13.03 -8.81
C GLN A 37 -0.59 -11.63 -9.23
N ARG A 38 -1.41 -10.58 -9.48
CA ARG A 38 -0.82 -9.33 -10.06
C ARG A 38 -1.36 -7.97 -9.60
N GLU A 39 -1.96 -7.87 -8.41
CA GLU A 39 -2.52 -6.57 -7.95
C GLU A 39 -1.59 -5.73 -7.08
N CYS A 40 -0.56 -6.32 -6.48
CA CYS A 40 0.47 -5.56 -5.78
C CYS A 40 1.14 -4.52 -6.71
N CYS A 41 1.32 -4.90 -7.98
CA CYS A 41 1.82 -4.02 -9.04
C CYS A 41 0.81 -2.96 -9.50
N ARG A 42 -0.49 -3.09 -9.19
CA ARG A 42 -1.51 -2.16 -9.69
C ARG A 42 -1.49 -0.84 -8.93
N LEU A 43 -1.15 -0.85 -7.63
CA LEU A 43 -0.93 0.38 -6.88
C LEU A 43 0.27 1.17 -7.41
N SER A 44 1.40 0.51 -7.74
CA SER A 44 2.56 1.19 -8.32
C SER A 44 2.42 1.54 -9.80
N GLN A 45 1.45 0.96 -10.51
CA GLN A 45 1.07 1.27 -11.89
C GLN A 45 -0.11 2.24 -12.01
N ASP A 46 -0.74 2.57 -10.88
CA ASP A 46 -1.80 3.58 -10.83
C ASP A 46 -1.21 4.93 -11.24
N LYS A 47 -1.88 5.62 -12.16
CA LYS A 47 -1.30 6.85 -12.75
C LYS A 47 -1.16 7.95 -11.70
N ASP A 48 -2.01 7.92 -10.68
CA ASP A 48 -1.97 8.88 -9.57
C ASP A 48 -1.10 8.40 -8.40
N TRP A 49 -0.39 7.27 -8.52
CA TRP A 49 0.51 6.81 -7.47
C TRP A 49 1.74 7.70 -7.35
N PRO A 50 2.09 8.19 -6.14
CA PRO A 50 3.24 9.05 -5.94
C PRO A 50 4.55 8.27 -6.09
N LYS A 51 5.10 8.27 -7.31
CA LYS A 51 6.36 7.57 -7.67
C LYS A 51 7.56 8.01 -6.83
N SER A 52 7.57 9.26 -6.34
CA SER A 52 8.62 9.80 -5.48
C SER A 52 8.68 9.13 -4.09
N GLN A 53 7.60 8.46 -3.66
CA GLN A 53 7.46 7.92 -2.31
C GLN A 53 7.28 6.40 -2.28
N SER A 54 7.36 5.72 -3.43
CA SER A 54 7.20 4.27 -3.55
C SER A 54 8.16 3.45 -2.69
N HIS A 55 9.36 3.97 -2.40
CA HIS A 55 10.34 3.30 -1.51
C HIS A 55 9.88 3.26 -0.04
N ARG A 56 8.90 4.07 0.35
CA ARG A 56 8.33 4.13 1.71
C ARG A 56 7.08 3.27 1.89
N VAL A 57 6.64 2.57 0.83
CA VAL A 57 5.50 1.63 0.91
C VAL A 57 5.98 0.20 0.72
N VAL A 58 5.68 -0.65 1.69
CA VAL A 58 5.82 -2.11 1.55
C VAL A 58 4.44 -2.71 1.38
N CYS A 59 4.20 -3.34 0.23
CA CYS A 59 2.94 -3.99 -0.09
C CYS A 59 3.05 -5.51 0.09
N GLY A 60 2.03 -6.14 0.68
CA GLY A 60 1.99 -7.59 0.86
C GLY A 60 0.61 -8.11 1.25
N SER A 61 0.44 -9.42 1.18
CA SER A 61 -0.73 -10.10 1.74
C SER A 61 -0.63 -10.19 3.27
N ALA A 62 -1.76 -10.36 3.95
CA ALA A 62 -1.80 -10.47 5.41
C ALA A 62 -0.83 -11.55 5.95
N ARG A 63 -0.68 -12.67 5.21
CA ARG A 63 0.26 -13.76 5.54
C ARG A 63 1.74 -13.37 5.46
N GLN A 64 2.11 -12.36 4.68
CA GLN A 64 3.50 -11.94 4.52
C GLN A 64 3.96 -11.00 5.64
N PHE A 65 3.04 -10.46 6.44
CA PHE A 65 3.33 -9.57 7.56
C PHE A 65 3.23 -10.26 8.92
N ASP A 66 2.91 -11.57 8.95
CA ASP A 66 2.86 -12.42 10.15
C ASP A 66 4.23 -13.03 10.50
N GLN A 67 5.33 -12.40 10.04
CA GLN A 67 6.71 -12.77 10.36
C GLN A 67 7.37 -11.71 11.23
#